data_AF-A0A3A8YG95-F1
#
_entry.id   AF-A0A3A8YG95-F1
#
_cell.length_a   1.000
_cell.length_b   1.000
_cell.length_c   1.000
_cell.angle_alpha   90.00
_cell.angle_beta   90.00
_cell.angle_gamma   90.00
#
_symmetry.space_group_name_H-M   'P 1'
#
loop_
_entity.id
_entity.type
_entity.pdbx_description
1 polymer ?
#
loop_
_entity_poly.entity_id
_entity_poly.type
_entity_poly.pdbx_seq_one_letter_code
_entity_poly.pdbx_strand_id
1 'polypeptide(L)'
;MEHIEVALAAQNQYLRHYGCPSEEDHSLNDTNRALIEAMNQYYGQVYVGSINGPSALVQYDGGKIYNFQYDFCVANYDPELDKLLEQWKKNHIINQLNAIYARIKALGGHLLLWV
;
A
#
# COMPACT_ATOMS: atom_id res chain seq x y z
N MET A 1 2.20 -9.54 14.24
CA MET A 1 0.78 -9.20 14.01
C MET A 1 0.40 -7.95 14.77
N GLU A 2 0.72 -7.85 16.06
CA GLU A 2 0.46 -6.67 16.91
C GLU A 2 0.87 -5.33 16.29
N HIS A 3 2.09 -5.18 15.76
CA HIS A 3 2.53 -3.92 15.13
C HIS A 3 1.75 -3.55 13.84
N ILE A 4 1.29 -4.55 13.08
CA ILE A 4 0.44 -4.33 11.89
C ILE A 4 -0.93 -3.80 12.36
N GLU A 5 -1.52 -4.42 13.37
CA GLU A 5 -2.81 -4.01 13.94
C GLU A 5 -2.75 -2.58 14.51
N VAL A 6 -1.66 -2.22 15.19
CA VAL A 6 -1.44 -0.86 15.70
C VAL A 6 -1.39 0.17 14.55
N ALA A 7 -0.65 -0.11 13.48
CA ALA A 7 -0.58 0.78 12.32
C ALA A 7 -1.94 0.93 11.62
N LEU A 8 -2.69 -0.16 11.45
CA LEU A 8 -4.04 -0.13 10.88
C LEU A 8 -5.03 0.61 11.78
N ALA A 9 -4.92 0.47 13.10
CA ALA A 9 -5.75 1.21 14.05
C ALA A 9 -5.47 2.71 13.97
N ALA A 10 -4.20 3.12 13.87
CA ALA A 10 -3.80 4.51 13.70
C ALA A 10 -4.34 5.11 12.39
N GLN A 11 -4.21 4.38 11.27
CA GLN A 11 -4.76 4.80 9.98
C GLN A 11 -6.30 5.00 10.06
N ASN A 12 -7.02 4.04 10.65
CA ASN A 12 -8.47 4.14 10.81
C ASN A 12 -8.89 5.29 11.74
N GLN A 13 -8.14 5.54 12.81
CA GLN A 13 -8.39 6.65 13.72
C GLN A 13 -8.23 8.00 13.01
N TYR A 14 -7.16 8.16 12.23
CA TYR A 14 -6.91 9.35 11.43
C TYR A 14 -8.08 9.61 10.46
N LEU A 15 -8.49 8.60 9.70
CA LEU A 15 -9.60 8.73 8.73
C LEU A 15 -10.93 9.08 9.40
N ARG A 16 -11.20 8.55 10.60
CA ARG A 16 -12.40 8.91 11.38
C ARG A 16 -12.37 10.34 11.90
N HIS A 17 -11.18 10.86 12.25
CA HIS A 17 -11.05 12.20 12.80
C HIS A 17 -11.22 13.28 11.73
N TYR A 18 -10.53 13.13 10.60
CA TYR A 18 -10.52 14.16 9.56
C TYR A 18 -11.56 13.96 8.46
N GLY A 19 -12.07 12.73 8.27
CA GLY A 19 -13.00 12.38 7.18
C GLY A 19 -12.34 12.32 5.79
N CYS A 20 -11.37 13.20 5.53
CA CYS A 20 -10.42 13.15 4.42
C CYS A 20 -9.00 13.40 4.94
N PRO A 21 -7.95 13.00 4.19
CA PRO A 21 -6.60 13.31 4.59
C PRO A 21 -6.31 14.82 4.62
N SER A 22 -5.70 15.30 5.71
CA SER A 22 -5.32 16.70 5.90
C SER A 22 -3.86 16.93 5.48
N GLU A 23 -3.64 17.90 4.60
CA GLU A 23 -2.28 18.28 4.15
C GLU A 23 -1.43 18.91 5.27
N GLU A 24 -2.04 19.30 6.39
CA GLU A 24 -1.35 19.86 7.56
C GLU A 24 -0.88 18.77 8.55
N ASP A 25 -1.38 17.54 8.44
CA ASP A 25 -1.05 16.43 9.34
C ASP A 25 -0.44 15.25 8.59
N HIS A 26 0.90 15.21 8.58
CA HIS A 26 1.69 14.16 7.93
C HIS A 26 1.82 12.86 8.74
N SER A 27 1.16 12.72 9.90
CA SER A 27 1.23 11.50 10.72
C SER A 27 0.75 10.24 9.96
N LEU A 28 -0.14 10.42 8.98
CA LEU A 28 -0.60 9.35 8.09
C LEU A 28 0.55 8.78 7.24
N ASN A 29 1.48 9.63 6.80
CA ASN A 29 2.64 9.21 6.02
C ASN A 29 3.57 8.31 6.85
N ASP A 30 3.81 8.70 8.11
CA ASP A 30 4.62 7.90 9.04
C ASP A 30 3.93 6.58 9.39
N THR A 31 2.61 6.60 9.55
CA THR A 31 1.80 5.38 9.76
C THR A 31 1.93 4.41 8.59
N ASN A 32 1.92 4.90 7.34
CA ASN A 32 2.12 4.05 6.16
C ASN A 32 3.52 3.42 6.13
N ARG A 33 4.57 4.17 6.48
CA ARG A 33 5.94 3.63 6.59
C ARG A 33 5.99 2.53 7.64
N ALA A 34 5.45 2.80 8.82
CA ALA A 34 5.39 1.83 9.92
C ALA A 34 4.62 0.57 9.54
N LEU A 35 3.54 0.69 8.75
CA LEU A 35 2.78 -0.47 8.26
C LEU A 35 3.62 -1.37 7.34
N ILE A 36 4.34 -0.78 6.37
CA ILE A 36 5.22 -1.54 5.47
C ILE A 36 6.33 -2.24 6.28
N GLU A 37 6.99 -1.51 7.18
CA GLU A 37 8.04 -2.05 8.03
C GLU A 37 7.52 -3.18 8.92
N ALA A 38 6.35 -3.02 9.54
CA ALA A 38 5.71 -4.03 10.38
C ALA A 38 5.32 -5.28 9.58
N MET A 39 4.81 -5.12 8.35
CA MET A 39 4.54 -6.25 7.46
C MET A 39 5.83 -6.99 7.09
N ASN A 40 6.88 -6.25 6.72
CA ASN A 40 8.17 -6.85 6.36
C ASN A 40 8.76 -7.65 7.54
N GLN A 41 8.73 -7.10 8.75
CA GLN A 41 9.21 -7.77 9.96
C GLN A 41 8.39 -9.02 10.29
N TYR A 42 7.07 -8.95 10.14
CA TYR A 42 6.19 -10.06 10.52
C TYR A 42 6.22 -11.22 9.53
N TYR A 43 6.19 -10.94 8.22
CA TYR A 43 6.17 -11.96 7.18
C TYR A 43 7.58 -12.34 6.69
N GLY A 44 8.62 -11.63 7.13
CA GLY A 44 10.00 -11.76 6.65
C GLY A 44 10.24 -11.13 5.28
N GLN A 45 9.18 -10.70 4.61
CA GLN A 45 9.18 -10.05 3.32
C GLN A 45 7.89 -9.26 3.14
N VAL A 46 7.92 -8.21 2.33
CA VAL A 46 6.73 -7.51 1.87
C VAL A 46 6.99 -7.04 0.45
N TYR A 47 5.94 -7.06 -0.37
CA TYR A 47 5.96 -6.51 -1.71
C TYR A 47 5.14 -5.23 -1.73
N VAL A 48 5.68 -4.22 -2.39
CA VAL A 48 5.11 -2.88 -2.52
C VAL A 48 4.92 -2.57 -3.99
N GLY A 49 3.96 -1.71 -4.30
CA GLY A 49 3.69 -1.33 -5.67
C GLY A 49 3.05 0.04 -5.77
N SER A 50 3.11 0.61 -6.97
CA SER A 50 2.37 1.82 -7.31
C SER A 50 1.45 1.55 -8.49
N ILE A 51 0.20 1.97 -8.34
CA ILE A 51 -0.87 1.86 -9.33
C ILE A 51 -0.57 2.83 -10.48
N ASN A 52 -0.24 4.09 -10.16
CA ASN A 52 -0.01 5.14 -11.16
C ASN A 52 1.48 5.48 -11.36
N GLY A 53 2.35 5.01 -10.48
CA GLY A 53 3.79 5.20 -10.56
C GLY A 53 4.49 4.18 -11.46
N PRO A 54 5.78 4.39 -11.76
CA PRO A 54 6.53 3.53 -12.66
C PRO A 54 6.79 2.13 -12.09
N SER A 55 6.81 1.98 -10.77
CA SER A 55 7.21 0.75 -10.08
C SER A 55 6.25 -0.42 -10.32
N ALA A 56 6.78 -1.56 -10.75
CA ALA A 56 6.08 -2.85 -10.73
C ALA A 56 5.82 -3.33 -9.29
N LEU A 57 5.22 -4.52 -9.12
CA LEU A 57 5.17 -5.16 -7.82
C LEU A 57 6.58 -5.64 -7.43
N VAL A 58 7.22 -4.94 -6.50
CA VAL A 58 8.62 -5.18 -6.13
C VAL A 58 8.74 -5.56 -4.67
N GLN A 59 9.71 -6.42 -4.34
CA GLN A 59 10.03 -6.72 -2.96
C GLN A 59 10.65 -5.48 -2.30
N TYR A 60 10.18 -5.14 -1.11
CA TYR A 60 10.78 -4.09 -0.30
C TYR A 60 12.16 -4.52 0.20
N ASP A 61 13.16 -3.68 -0.04
CA ASP A 61 14.57 -3.95 0.26
C ASP A 61 14.99 -3.51 1.67
N GLY A 62 14.08 -2.95 2.47
CA GLY A 62 14.39 -2.35 3.77
C GLY A 62 14.92 -0.92 3.69
N GLY A 63 14.95 -0.32 2.49
CA GLY A 63 15.39 1.05 2.26
C GLY A 63 14.41 2.11 2.76
N LYS A 64 14.84 3.38 2.73
CA LYS A 64 13.97 4.49 3.12
C LYS A 64 12.77 4.62 2.18
N ILE A 65 11.57 4.77 2.76
CA ILE A 65 10.32 4.99 2.02
C ILE A 65 9.99 6.50 1.97
N TYR A 66 9.86 7.03 0.76
CA TYR A 66 9.45 8.42 0.51
C TYR A 66 7.92 8.54 0.39
N ASN A 67 7.40 9.76 0.58
CA ASN A 67 5.97 10.02 0.35
C ASN A 67 5.59 9.68 -1.10
N PHE A 68 4.39 9.15 -1.30
CA PHE A 68 3.83 8.80 -2.61
C PHE A 68 4.63 7.76 -3.42
N GLN A 69 5.62 7.10 -2.80
CA GLN A 69 6.46 6.12 -3.49
C GLN A 69 5.69 4.82 -3.82
N TYR A 70 4.79 4.41 -2.94
CA TYR A 70 4.00 3.18 -3.06
C TYR A 70 2.54 3.45 -2.68
N ASP A 71 1.62 2.79 -3.37
CA ASP A 71 0.17 2.93 -3.15
C ASP A 71 -0.41 1.79 -2.30
N PHE A 72 0.31 0.67 -2.21
CA PHE A 72 -0.12 -0.50 -1.44
C PHE A 72 1.06 -1.40 -1.04
N CYS A 73 0.81 -2.31 -0.10
CA CYS A 73 1.71 -3.38 0.28
C CYS A 73 0.98 -4.73 0.48
N VAL A 74 1.63 -5.84 0.12
CA VAL A 74 1.14 -7.23 0.24
C VAL A 74 2.25 -8.14 0.75
N ALA A 75 1.91 -9.23 1.45
CA ALA A 75 2.90 -10.10 2.07
C ALA A 75 3.75 -10.92 1.06
N ASN A 76 3.19 -11.27 -0.10
CA ASN A 76 3.86 -12.13 -1.08
C ASN A 76 3.73 -11.57 -2.49
N TYR A 77 4.69 -11.90 -3.35
CA TYR A 77 4.57 -11.63 -4.78
C TYR A 77 3.33 -12.33 -5.34
N ASP A 78 2.61 -11.61 -6.20
CA ASP A 78 1.43 -12.13 -6.87
C ASP A 78 1.48 -11.80 -8.37
N PRO A 79 1.64 -12.80 -9.26
CA PRO A 79 1.79 -12.56 -10.69
C PRO A 79 0.51 -12.00 -11.33
N GLU A 80 -0.65 -12.27 -10.74
CA GLU A 80 -1.93 -11.73 -11.22
C GLU A 80 -2.03 -10.23 -10.94
N LEU A 81 -1.69 -9.80 -9.73
CA LEU A 81 -1.61 -8.39 -9.35
C LEU A 81 -0.60 -7.63 -10.22
N ASP A 82 0.59 -8.20 -10.43
CA ASP A 82 1.63 -7.56 -11.25
C ASP A 82 1.17 -7.39 -12.71
N LYS A 83 0.50 -8.40 -13.28
CA LYS A 83 -0.12 -8.32 -14.60
C LYS A 83 -1.24 -7.29 -14.67
N LEU A 84 -2.09 -7.20 -13.64
CA LEU A 84 -3.16 -6.19 -13.56
C LEU A 84 -2.58 -4.78 -13.54
N LEU A 85 -1.50 -4.54 -12.78
CA LEU A 85 -0.78 -3.26 -12.76
C LEU A 85 -0.19 -2.92 -14.13
N GLU A 86 0.47 -3.88 -14.77
CA GLU A 86 1.04 -3.68 -16.11
C GLU A 86 -0.06 -3.31 -17.13
N GLN A 87 -1.20 -4.00 -17.08
CA GLN A 87 -2.33 -3.73 -17.96
C GLN A 87 -2.97 -2.36 -17.71
N TRP A 88 -3.13 -1.98 -16.43
CA TRP A 88 -3.66 -0.66 -16.05
C TRP A 88 -2.78 0.46 -16.60
N LYS A 89 -1.47 0.35 -16.43
CA LYS A 89 -0.50 1.37 -16.91
C LYS A 89 -0.48 1.52 -18.42
N LYS A 90 -0.84 0.46 -19.17
CA LYS A 90 -0.92 0.51 -20.64
C LYS A 90 -2.24 1.07 -21.14
N ASN A 91 -3.35 0.69 -20.52
CA ASN A 91 -4.67 0.84 -21.12
C ASN A 91 -5.61 1.80 -20.36
N HIS A 92 -5.33 2.09 -19.08
CA HIS A 92 -6.14 2.93 -18.19
C HIS A 92 -7.65 2.57 -18.18
N ILE A 93 -7.98 1.27 -18.29
CA ILE A 93 -9.37 0.80 -18.30
C ILE A 93 -9.88 0.71 -16.87
N ILE A 94 -10.92 1.47 -16.51
CA ILE A 94 -11.46 1.58 -15.14
C ILE A 94 -11.76 0.21 -14.49
N ASN A 95 -12.27 -0.76 -15.25
CA ASN A 95 -12.56 -2.10 -14.72
C ASN A 95 -11.30 -2.82 -14.19
N GLN A 96 -10.10 -2.48 -14.69
CA GLN A 96 -8.83 -3.01 -14.21
C GLN A 96 -8.46 -2.42 -12.85
N LEU A 97 -8.80 -1.15 -12.58
CA LEU A 97 -8.55 -0.53 -11.28
C LEU A 97 -9.32 -1.22 -10.16
N ASN A 98 -10.60 -1.55 -10.40
CA ASN A 98 -11.40 -2.32 -9.45
C ASN A 98 -10.82 -3.72 -9.20
N ALA A 99 -10.31 -4.38 -10.25
CA ALA A 99 -9.66 -5.67 -10.13
C ALA A 99 -8.36 -5.60 -9.30
N ILE A 100 -7.56 -4.54 -9.46
CA ILE A 100 -6.36 -4.29 -8.64
C ILE A 100 -6.74 -4.20 -7.16
N TYR A 101 -7.72 -3.35 -6.81
CA TYR A 101 -8.16 -3.21 -5.42
C TYR A 101 -8.71 -4.52 -4.84
N ALA A 102 -9.52 -5.25 -5.62
CA ALA A 102 -10.04 -6.54 -5.20
C ALA A 102 -8.91 -7.56 -4.96
N ARG A 103 -7.89 -7.57 -5.82
CA ARG A 103 -6.76 -8.49 -5.68
C ARG A 103 -5.89 -8.16 -4.47
N ILE A 104 -5.57 -6.88 -4.24
CA ILE A 104 -4.85 -6.44 -3.04
C ILE A 104 -5.58 -6.89 -1.78
N LYS A 105 -6.91 -6.69 -1.72
CA LYS A 105 -7.72 -7.13 -0.57
C LYS A 105 -7.71 -8.64 -0.40
N ALA A 106 -7.81 -9.42 -1.48
CA ALA A 106 -7.78 -10.89 -1.43
C ALA A 106 -6.44 -11.43 -0.90
N LEU A 107 -5.34 -10.70 -1.14
CA LEU A 107 -4.01 -11.01 -0.61
C LEU A 107 -3.80 -10.57 0.85
N GLY A 108 -4.82 -9.98 1.49
CA GLY A 108 -4.68 -9.36 2.80
C GLY A 108 -3.77 -8.13 2.79
N GLY A 109 -3.60 -7.50 1.63
CA GLY A 109 -2.81 -6.28 1.46
C GLY A 109 -3.53 -5.04 1.95
N HIS A 110 -2.76 -3.96 2.06
CA HIS A 110 -3.23 -2.68 2.57
C HIS A 110 -2.94 -1.56 1.59
N LEU A 111 -3.91 -0.65 1.44
CA LEU A 111 -3.74 0.59 0.69
C LEU A 111 -3.05 1.63 1.57
N LEU A 112 -2.17 2.42 0.96
CA LEU A 112 -1.40 3.46 1.61
C LEU A 112 -1.97 4.82 1.18
N LEU A 113 -2.27 5.67 2.15
CA LEU A 113 -2.91 6.96 1.92
C LEU A 113 -1.95 8.07 2.28
N TRP A 114 -1.61 8.96 1.36
CA TRP A 114 -0.57 9.97 1.56
C TRP A 114 -1.15 11.38 1.60
N VAL A 115 -0.45 12.27 2.32
CA VAL A 115 -0.73 13.73 2.46
C VAL A 115 0.52 14.57 2.36
#